data_AF-A0A5N3PE62-F1
#
_entry.id   AF-A0A5N3PE62-F1
#
_cell.length_a   1.000
_cell.length_b   1.000
_cell.length_c   1.000
_cell.angle_alpha   90.00
_cell.angle_beta   90.00
_cell.angle_gamma   90.00
#
_symmetry.space_group_name_H-M   'P 1'
#
loop_
_entity.id
_entity.type
_entity.pdbx_description
1 polymer ?
#
loop_
_entity_poly.entity_id
_entity_poly.type
_entity_poly.pdbx_seq_one_letter_code
_entity_poly.pdbx_strand_id
1 'polypeptide(L)'
;MIEADFDGNGIKDRAQIAIRKSDQARGVIVTTKGRVHLLLILSEGDEIRADHSDLKDNGLGFAKPGRWDTVCGNAFREFQEESCEDYPKSVRLRNPGILVVSNTYALLYFWDRKKEKFDVVSLRN
;
A
#
# COMPACT_ATOMS: atom_id res chain seq x y z
N MET A 1 7.80 -11.33 0.49
CA MET A 1 8.35 -10.08 1.07
C MET A 1 8.78 -9.21 -0.11
N ILE A 2 8.76 -7.89 -0.01
CA ILE A 2 9.30 -7.00 -1.04
C ILE A 2 10.33 -6.05 -0.42
N GLU A 3 11.34 -5.64 -1.20
CA GLU A 3 12.41 -4.76 -0.73
C GLU A 3 12.67 -3.62 -1.73
N ALA A 4 12.63 -2.38 -1.27
CA ALA A 4 12.97 -1.19 -2.03
C ALA A 4 13.31 -0.03 -1.09
N ASP A 5 13.88 1.04 -1.62
CA ASP A 5 14.08 2.30 -0.90
C ASP A 5 12.77 3.09 -0.89
N PHE A 6 11.87 2.79 0.06
CA PHE A 6 10.52 3.36 0.08
C PHE A 6 10.54 4.82 0.57
N ASP A 7 11.41 5.15 1.52
CA ASP A 7 11.53 6.52 2.05
C ASP A 7 12.48 7.43 1.23
N GLY A 8 13.30 6.82 0.36
CA GLY A 8 14.23 7.50 -0.56
C GLY A 8 15.50 7.96 0.14
N ASN A 9 16.00 7.18 1.10
CA ASN A 9 17.24 7.43 1.84
C ASN A 9 18.47 6.71 1.25
N GLY A 10 18.29 5.91 0.19
CA GLY A 10 19.32 5.12 -0.48
C GLY A 10 19.55 3.73 0.09
N ILE A 11 18.82 3.33 1.13
CA ILE A 11 18.90 2.03 1.81
C ILE A 11 17.62 1.24 1.51
N LYS A 12 17.75 -0.07 1.26
CA LYS A 12 16.59 -0.93 1.06
C LYS A 12 15.84 -1.13 2.38
N ASP A 13 14.57 -0.78 2.36
CA ASP A 13 13.58 -1.12 3.35
C ASP A 13 12.91 -2.46 3.01
N ARG A 14 12.24 -3.08 3.98
CA ARG A 14 11.56 -4.37 3.80
C ARG A 14 10.08 -4.27 4.14
N ALA A 15 9.20 -4.67 3.22
CA ALA A 15 7.78 -4.86 3.50
C ALA A 15 7.40 -6.35 3.41
N GLN A 16 6.65 -6.83 4.40
CA GLN A 16 6.29 -8.24 4.50
C GLN A 16 4.94 -8.44 5.19
N ILE A 17 4.34 -9.59 4.93
CA ILE A 17 3.17 -10.05 5.66
C ILE A 17 3.69 -10.77 6.92
N ALA A 18 3.32 -10.25 8.08
CA ALA A 18 3.61 -10.87 9.36
C ALA A 18 2.35 -11.57 9.89
N ILE A 19 2.56 -12.68 10.59
CA ILE A 19 1.49 -13.43 11.26
C ILE A 19 1.76 -13.35 12.76
N ARG A 20 0.83 -12.78 13.52
CA ARG A 20 0.90 -12.70 14.97
C ARG A 20 0.60 -14.08 15.56
N LYS A 21 1.55 -14.64 16.32
CA LYS A 21 1.45 -16.02 16.81
C LYS A 21 0.26 -16.28 17.74
N SER A 22 -0.14 -15.29 18.54
CA SER A 22 -1.16 -15.46 19.59
C SER A 22 -2.57 -15.69 19.04
N ASP A 23 -2.91 -15.09 17.91
CA ASP A 23 -4.26 -15.10 17.34
C ASP A 23 -4.28 -15.29 15.83
N GLN A 24 -3.13 -15.61 15.22
CA GLN A 24 -2.96 -15.79 13.77
C GLN A 24 -3.34 -14.55 12.94
N ALA A 25 -3.50 -13.38 13.57
CA ALA A 25 -3.80 -12.15 12.85
C ALA A 25 -2.67 -11.83 11.88
N ARG A 26 -3.03 -11.58 10.62
CA ARG A 26 -2.07 -11.23 9.57
C ARG A 26 -2.02 -9.72 9.43
N GLY A 27 -0.84 -9.18 9.10
CA GLY A 27 -0.70 -7.77 8.84
C GLY A 27 0.47 -7.46 7.94
N VAL A 28 0.38 -6.34 7.22
CA VAL A 28 1.50 -5.83 6.43
C VAL A 28 2.34 -4.94 7.32
N ILE A 29 3.61 -5.29 7.48
CA ILE A 29 4.59 -4.49 8.20
C ILE A 29 5.69 -4.02 7.27
N VAL A 30 6.26 -2.85 7.57
CA VAL A 30 7.43 -2.30 6.88
C VAL A 30 8.51 -1.98 7.89
N THR A 31 9.72 -2.44 7.64
CA THR A 31 10.90 -2.06 8.41
C THR A 31 11.69 -1.01 7.63
N THR A 32 11.72 0.22 8.14
CA THR A 32 12.51 1.34 7.58
C THR A 32 13.41 1.91 8.67
N LYS A 33 14.70 2.16 8.38
CA LYS A 33 15.65 2.73 9.36
C LYS A 33 15.64 2.06 10.75
N GLY A 34 15.44 0.74 10.80
CA GLY A 34 15.34 -0.02 12.05
C GLY A 34 14.03 0.18 12.83
N ARG A 35 13.06 0.94 12.31
CA ARG A 35 11.70 1.10 12.85
C ARG A 35 10.73 0.19 12.11
N VAL A 36 9.78 -0.38 12.85
CA VAL A 36 8.69 -1.20 12.29
C VAL A 36 7.42 -0.37 12.22
N HIS A 37 6.81 -0.32 11.04
CA HIS A 37 5.53 0.32 10.76
C HIS A 37 4.49 -0.75 10.47
N LEU A 38 3.37 -0.76 11.19
CA LEU A 38 2.21 -1.57 10.85
C LEU A 38 1.33 -0.78 9.88
N LEU A 39 1.13 -1.29 8.68
CA LEU A 39 0.33 -0.63 7.64
C LEU A 39 -1.12 -1.07 7.67
N LEU A 40 -1.36 -2.37 7.82
CA LEU A 40 -2.67 -2.98 7.71
C LEU A 40 -2.76 -4.21 8.63
N ILE A 41 -3.90 -4.39 9.29
CA ILE A 41 -4.30 -5.66 9.89
C ILE A 41 -5.35 -6.27 8.97
N LEU A 42 -5.12 -7.50 8.57
CA LEU A 42 -6.00 -8.27 7.70
C LEU A 42 -7.09 -8.93 8.54
N SER A 43 -8.32 -8.89 8.04
CA SER A 43 -9.44 -9.55 8.72
C SER A 43 -9.41 -11.05 8.49
N GLU A 44 -10.14 -11.79 9.32
CA GLU A 44 -10.29 -13.23 9.15
C GLU A 44 -10.93 -13.52 7.78
N GLY A 45 -10.25 -14.31 6.94
CA GLY A 45 -10.66 -14.59 5.55
C GLY A 45 -9.88 -13.84 4.45
N ASP A 46 -9.10 -12.82 4.80
CA ASP A 46 -8.23 -12.13 3.83
C ASP A 46 -7.00 -13.02 3.49
N GLU A 47 -7.02 -13.59 2.29
CA GLU A 47 -5.84 -14.26 1.71
C GLU A 47 -5.01 -13.27 0.90
N ILE A 48 -3.93 -12.74 1.50
CA ILE A 48 -2.91 -11.95 0.79
C ILE A 48 -1.61 -12.75 0.75
N ARG A 49 -1.00 -12.87 -0.43
CA ARG A 49 0.31 -13.51 -0.63
C ARG A 49 1.34 -12.47 -1.03
N ALA A 50 2.58 -12.60 -0.57
CA ALA A 50 3.61 -11.72 -1.09
C ALA A 50 4.03 -12.21 -2.48
N ASP A 51 3.81 -11.39 -3.50
CA ASP A 51 4.17 -11.69 -4.89
C ASP A 51 5.27 -10.72 -5.35
N HIS A 52 6.25 -11.26 -6.06
CA HIS A 52 7.38 -10.51 -6.61
C HIS A 52 7.15 -10.09 -8.06
N SER A 53 6.09 -10.58 -8.71
CA SER A 53 5.69 -10.25 -10.08
C SER A 53 4.47 -9.33 -10.11
N ASP A 54 4.22 -8.66 -11.24
CA ASP A 54 3.10 -7.75 -11.44
C ASP A 54 1.79 -8.42 -10.96
N LEU A 55 1.26 -7.95 -9.82
CA LEU A 55 0.16 -8.56 -9.08
C LEU A 55 -1.05 -8.76 -10.00
N LYS A 56 -1.40 -10.03 -10.27
CA LYS A 56 -2.66 -10.41 -10.94
C LYS A 56 -3.76 -10.77 -9.96
N ASP A 57 -3.39 -11.20 -8.75
CA ASP A 57 -4.27 -11.66 -7.68
C ASP A 57 -3.93 -10.95 -6.34
N ASN A 58 -4.64 -11.32 -5.27
CA ASN A 58 -4.42 -10.81 -3.92
C ASN A 58 -2.95 -10.91 -3.51
N GLY A 59 -2.32 -9.77 -3.24
CA GLY A 59 -0.96 -9.80 -2.77
C GLY A 59 -0.32 -8.49 -2.33
N LEU A 60 0.92 -8.63 -1.88
CA LEU A 60 1.82 -7.54 -1.53
C LEU A 60 2.88 -7.42 -2.64
N GLY A 61 2.98 -6.23 -3.25
CA GLY A 61 3.84 -5.98 -4.42
C GLY A 61 4.35 -4.54 -4.50
N PHE A 62 5.11 -4.25 -5.55
CA PHE A 62 5.73 -2.95 -5.76
C PHE A 62 4.82 -1.99 -6.53
N ALA A 63 4.73 -0.74 -6.07
CA ALA A 63 4.23 0.36 -6.88
C ALA A 63 5.40 1.14 -7.48
N LYS A 64 5.51 1.14 -8.82
CA LYS A 64 6.55 1.88 -9.53
C LYS A 64 6.43 3.39 -9.28
N PRO A 65 7.54 4.14 -9.20
CA PRO A 65 7.50 5.60 -9.20
C PRO A 65 6.72 6.15 -10.40
N GLY A 66 6.03 7.26 -10.22
CA GLY A 66 5.17 7.84 -11.25
C GLY A 66 3.82 8.27 -10.71
N ARG A 67 2.91 8.60 -11.63
CA ARG A 67 1.54 8.99 -11.30
C ARG A 67 0.67 7.74 -11.15
N TRP A 68 -0.11 7.71 -10.09
CA TRP A 68 -1.14 6.72 -9.81
C TRP A 68 -2.47 7.45 -9.62
N ASP A 69 -3.48 7.07 -10.39
CA ASP A 69 -4.83 7.59 -10.20
C ASP A 69 -5.52 6.78 -9.10
N THR A 70 -6.14 7.48 -8.17
CA THR A 70 -6.87 6.84 -7.07
C THR A 70 -8.26 6.42 -7.53
N VAL A 71 -9.04 5.81 -6.63
CA VAL A 71 -10.46 5.55 -6.89
C VAL A 71 -11.23 6.82 -7.30
N CYS A 72 -10.89 7.98 -6.74
CA CYS A 72 -11.53 9.27 -7.04
C CYS A 72 -10.96 9.99 -8.28
N GLY A 73 -9.82 9.55 -8.82
CA GLY A 73 -9.25 10.10 -10.06
C GLY A 73 -9.71 9.41 -11.33
N ASN A 74 -10.33 8.24 -11.20
CA ASN A 74 -10.84 7.45 -12.31
C ASN A 74 -12.31 7.80 -12.64
N ALA A 75 -12.79 7.33 -13.80
CA ALA A 75 -14.10 7.63 -14.41
C ALA A 75 -15.36 7.26 -13.59
N PHE A 76 -15.23 6.82 -12.34
CA PHE A 76 -16.35 6.52 -11.44
C PHE A 76 -16.80 7.71 -10.59
N ARG A 77 -16.23 8.89 -10.85
CA ARG A 77 -16.58 10.14 -10.16
C ARG A 77 -18.08 10.38 -10.10
N GLU A 78 -18.83 10.03 -11.15
CA GLU A 78 -20.29 10.21 -11.26
C GLU A 78 -21.11 9.45 -10.19
N PHE A 79 -20.54 8.44 -9.53
CA PHE A 79 -21.24 7.64 -8.52
C PHE A 79 -20.80 7.91 -7.07
N GLN A 80 -19.79 8.77 -6.86
CA GLN A 80 -19.14 8.95 -5.55
C GLN A 80 -18.69 10.40 -5.26
N GLU A 81 -19.29 11.41 -5.90
CA GLU A 81 -18.82 12.81 -5.81
C GLU A 81 -18.70 13.33 -4.37
N GLU A 82 -19.68 13.06 -3.50
CA GLU A 82 -19.65 13.53 -2.09
C GLU A 82 -18.52 12.89 -1.28
N SER A 83 -18.20 11.63 -1.52
CA SER A 83 -17.13 10.90 -0.81
C SER A 83 -15.72 11.24 -1.32
N CYS A 84 -15.61 11.99 -2.41
CA CYS A 84 -14.34 12.32 -3.06
C CYS A 84 -13.92 13.79 -2.91
N GLU A 85 -14.68 14.64 -2.21
CA GLU A 85 -14.39 16.08 -2.09
C GLU A 85 -12.99 16.34 -1.51
N ASP A 86 -12.63 15.68 -0.41
CA ASP A 86 -11.34 15.84 0.28
C ASP A 86 -10.31 14.76 -0.08
N TYR A 87 -10.65 13.86 -0.99
CA TYR A 87 -9.81 12.70 -1.31
C TYR A 87 -8.93 12.96 -2.54
N PRO A 88 -7.61 12.66 -2.50
CA PRO A 88 -6.72 12.94 -3.61
C PRO A 88 -7.13 12.15 -4.84
N LYS A 89 -7.31 12.83 -5.98
CA LYS A 89 -7.63 12.19 -7.27
C LYS A 89 -6.45 11.40 -7.84
N SER A 90 -5.23 11.84 -7.56
CA SER A 90 -4.03 11.13 -7.98
C SER A 90 -2.91 11.37 -6.97
N VAL A 91 -2.00 10.42 -6.88
CA VAL A 91 -0.74 10.57 -6.14
C VAL A 91 0.43 10.41 -7.11
N ARG A 92 1.50 11.19 -6.90
CA ARG A 92 2.73 11.08 -7.69
C ARG A 92 3.87 10.60 -6.81
N LEU A 93 4.25 9.34 -6.99
CA LEU A 93 5.32 8.69 -6.26
C LEU A 93 6.68 9.11 -6.82
N ARG A 94 7.56 9.59 -5.92
CA ARG A 94 8.98 9.86 -6.26
C ARG A 94 9.84 8.60 -6.08
N ASN A 95 9.56 7.85 -5.02
CA ASN A 95 10.20 6.57 -4.72
C ASN A 95 9.19 5.45 -4.97
N PRO A 96 9.63 4.17 -4.99
CA PRO A 96 8.70 3.05 -4.99
C PRO A 96 7.70 3.14 -3.83
N GLY A 97 6.46 2.71 -4.08
CA GLY A 97 5.45 2.50 -3.05
C GLY A 97 5.21 1.01 -2.80
N ILE A 98 4.30 0.73 -1.89
CA ILE A 98 3.87 -0.63 -1.53
C ILE A 98 2.42 -0.79 -1.98
N LEU A 99 2.19 -1.76 -2.86
CA LEU A 99 0.86 -2.11 -3.33
C LEU A 99 0.34 -3.31 -2.55
N VAL A 100 -0.85 -3.19 -1.98
CA VAL A 100 -1.56 -4.27 -1.30
C VAL A 100 -2.89 -4.48 -2.03
N VAL A 101 -3.04 -5.63 -2.68
CA VAL A 101 -4.25 -6.02 -3.40
C VAL A 101 -4.91 -7.17 -2.64
N SER A 102 -6.23 -7.10 -2.50
CA SER A 102 -7.10 -8.17 -2.05
C SER A 102 -8.34 -8.20 -2.96
N ASN A 103 -9.25 -9.14 -2.75
CA ASN A 103 -10.51 -9.18 -3.50
C ASN A 103 -11.40 -7.96 -3.21
N THR A 104 -11.18 -7.29 -2.08
CA THR A 104 -12.06 -6.23 -1.57
C THR A 104 -11.42 -4.84 -1.64
N TYR A 105 -10.10 -4.75 -1.74
CA TYR A 105 -9.39 -3.48 -1.80
C TYR A 105 -8.09 -3.57 -2.60
N ALA A 106 -7.74 -2.45 -3.23
CA ALA A 106 -6.40 -2.19 -3.72
C ALA A 106 -5.89 -0.93 -2.99
N LEU A 107 -4.85 -1.06 -2.19
CA LEU A 107 -4.27 0.01 -1.38
C LEU A 107 -2.85 0.30 -1.83
N LEU A 108 -2.55 1.58 -2.04
CA LEU A 108 -1.22 2.09 -2.31
C LEU A 108 -0.70 2.83 -1.09
N TYR A 109 0.32 2.26 -0.45
CA TYR A 109 1.06 2.90 0.62
C TYR A 109 2.30 3.59 0.06
N PHE A 110 2.57 4.81 0.52
CA PHE A 110 3.73 5.59 0.09
C PHE A 110 4.27 6.43 1.24
N TRP A 111 5.56 6.73 1.20
CA TRP A 111 6.20 7.51 2.26
C TRP A 111 5.88 9.00 2.13
N ASP A 112 5.20 9.57 3.13
CA ASP A 112 5.06 11.01 3.30
C ASP A 112 6.30 11.55 4.05
N ARG A 113 7.18 12.21 3.31
CA ARG A 113 8.41 12.81 3.84
C ARG A 113 8.17 13.89 4.89
N LYS A 114 7.06 14.63 4.82
CA LYS A 114 6.77 15.70 5.78
C LYS A 114 6.33 15.12 7.12
N LYS A 115 5.56 14.02 7.07
CA LYS A 115 5.02 13.35 8.28
C LYS A 115 5.94 12.24 8.81
N GLU A 116 7.00 11.89 8.07
CA GLU A 116 7.89 10.76 8.34
C GLU A 116 7.13 9.45 8.63
N LYS A 117 6.13 9.17 7.80
CA LYS A 117 5.33 7.94 7.90
C LYS A 117 4.77 7.52 6.54
N PHE A 118 4.32 6.28 6.46
CA PHE A 118 3.50 5.85 5.32
C PHE A 118 2.12 6.50 5.38
N ASP A 119 1.71 7.07 4.27
CA ASP A 119 0.33 7.46 3.98
C ASP A 119 -0.27 6.43 3.01
N VAL A 120 -1.59 6.44 2.85
CA VAL A 120 -2.32 5.42 2.06
C VAL A 120 -3.39 6.04 1.18
N VAL A 121 -3.54 5.49 -0.02
CA VAL A 121 -4.71 5.73 -0.87
C VAL A 121 -5.28 4.42 -1.42
N SER A 122 -6.60 4.31 -1.45
CA SER A 122 -7.34 3.33 -2.23
C SER A 122 -7.23 3.60 -3.73
N LEU A 123 -6.89 2.53 -4.45
CA LEU A 123 -6.95 2.40 -5.89
C LEU A 123 -8.22 1.62 -6.27
N ARG A 124 -8.52 1.62 -7.56
CA ARG A 124 -9.52 0.70 -8.11
C ARG A 124 -8.91 -0.71 -8.17
N ASN A 125 -9.67 -1.68 -7.68
CA ASN A 125 -9.42 -3.11 -7.90
C ASN A 125 -9.92 -3.53 -9.29
#